data_AF-A0A852UJU4-F1
#
_entry.id   AF-A0A852UJU4-F1
#
_cell.length_a   1.000
_cell.length_b   1.000
_cell.length_c   1.000
_cell.angle_alpha   90.00
_cell.angle_beta   90.00
_cell.angle_gamma   90.00
#
_symmetry.space_group_name_H-M   'P 1'
#
loop_
_entity.id
_entity.type
_entity.pdbx_description
1 polymer ?
#
loop_
_entity_poly.entity_id
_entity_poly.type
_entity_poly.pdbx_seq_one_letter_code
_entity_poly.pdbx_strand_id
1 'polypeptide(L)'
;MKKSIILPVNDENIQTIKEWISRNISENLWISEYENLLKKVNGLEFNGLVIYNAKPNDENNGFIGANEIWRDNEWDSNYLFFGDSNISWYCLDIDNYVFLELDKPRGNIVDEFNSFDEMINTALKSVL
;
A
#
# COMPACT_ATOMS: atom_id res chain seq x y z
N MET A 1 2.60 -19.11 15.57
CA MET A 1 2.66 -17.67 15.23
C MET A 1 3.79 -17.01 16.02
N LYS A 2 4.87 -16.61 15.34
CA LYS A 2 5.82 -15.67 15.94
C LYS A 2 5.11 -14.32 15.99
N LYS A 3 4.70 -13.87 17.17
CA LYS A 3 4.20 -12.51 17.36
C LYS A 3 5.42 -11.59 17.24
N SER A 4 5.75 -11.16 16.03
CA SER A 4 6.67 -10.03 15.86
C SER A 4 5.95 -8.81 16.42
N ILE A 5 6.59 -8.14 17.39
CA ILE A 5 6.10 -6.86 17.88
C ILE A 5 6.25 -5.88 16.70
N ILE A 6 5.12 -5.51 16.09
CA ILE A 6 5.10 -4.51 15.03
C ILE A 6 5.25 -3.16 15.73
N LEU A 7 6.46 -2.60 15.67
CA LEU A 7 6.72 -1.27 16.21
C LEU A 7 6.15 -0.21 15.26
N PRO A 8 5.72 0.95 15.77
CA PRO A 8 5.46 2.14 14.96
C PRO A 8 6.63 2.47 14.03
N VAL A 9 6.31 3.09 12.91
CA VAL A 9 7.29 3.69 12.01
C VAL A 9 8.02 4.85 12.69
N ASN A 10 9.27 5.10 12.30
CA ASN A 10 9.99 6.32 12.67
C ASN A 10 9.75 7.44 11.63
N ASP A 11 9.96 8.69 12.02
CA ASP A 11 9.68 9.83 11.13
C ASP A 11 10.62 9.86 9.90
N GLU A 12 11.84 9.32 10.02
CA GLU A 12 12.82 9.23 8.93
C GLU A 12 12.33 8.35 7.77
N ASN A 13 11.75 7.19 8.09
CA ASN A 13 11.19 6.30 7.08
C ASN A 13 9.94 6.91 6.42
N ILE A 14 9.08 7.59 7.18
CA ILE A 14 7.94 8.33 6.62
C ILE A 14 8.42 9.39 5.65
N GLN A 15 9.43 10.18 6.05
CA GLN A 15 10.01 11.21 5.19
C GLN A 15 10.62 10.61 3.92
N THR A 16 11.29 9.47 4.04
CA THR A 16 11.87 8.74 2.90
C THR A 16 10.80 8.34 1.88
N ILE A 17 9.64 7.82 2.34
CA ILE A 17 8.53 7.49 1.45
C ILE A 17 7.94 8.76 0.81
N LYS A 18 7.72 9.83 1.59
CA LYS A 18 7.21 11.11 1.05
C LYS A 18 8.09 11.63 -0.07
N GLU A 19 9.40 11.60 0.13
CA GLU A 19 10.36 12.01 -0.89
C GLU A 19 10.35 11.09 -2.11
N TRP A 20 10.23 9.78 -1.90
CA TRP A 20 10.13 8.83 -3.01
C TRP A 20 8.85 9.06 -3.83
N ILE A 21 7.70 9.27 -3.19
CA ILE A 21 6.43 9.60 -3.87
C ILE A 21 6.57 10.91 -4.64
N SER A 22 7.11 11.95 -4.01
CA SER A 22 7.30 13.26 -4.65
C SER A 22 8.20 13.18 -5.90
N ARG A 23 9.27 12.39 -5.84
CA ARG A 23 10.23 12.23 -6.95
C ARG A 23 9.72 11.35 -8.10
N ASN A 24 8.98 10.28 -7.79
CA ASN A 24 8.66 9.23 -8.77
C ASN A 24 7.20 9.22 -9.21
N ILE A 25 6.31 9.85 -8.45
CA ILE A 25 4.86 9.74 -8.60
C ILE A 25 4.23 11.12 -8.82
N SER A 26 4.21 11.97 -7.79
CA SER A 26 3.61 13.31 -7.83
C SER A 26 4.02 14.14 -6.60
N GLU A 27 4.41 15.39 -6.81
CA GLU A 27 4.98 16.27 -5.77
C GLU A 27 4.04 16.52 -4.59
N ASN A 28 2.72 16.55 -4.82
CA ASN A 28 1.71 16.89 -3.81
C ASN A 28 0.85 15.70 -3.36
N LEU A 29 1.28 14.47 -3.65
CA LEU A 29 0.54 13.27 -3.29
C LEU A 29 0.97 12.74 -1.92
N TRP A 30 0.04 12.69 -0.96
CA TRP A 30 0.26 12.00 0.31
C TRP A 30 -1.05 11.49 0.91
N ILE A 31 -1.03 10.25 1.41
CA ILE A 31 -2.19 9.62 2.05
C ILE A 31 -1.98 9.63 3.57
N SER A 32 -2.62 10.57 4.25
CA SER A 32 -2.48 10.74 5.70
C SER A 32 -3.02 9.53 6.50
N GLU A 33 -4.05 8.85 5.99
CA GLU A 33 -4.59 7.62 6.59
C GLU A 33 -3.55 6.48 6.62
N TYR A 34 -2.76 6.34 5.54
CA TYR A 34 -1.66 5.38 5.49
C TYR A 34 -0.55 5.73 6.50
N GLU A 35 -0.18 7.01 6.62
CA GLU A 35 0.75 7.46 7.66
C GLU A 35 0.24 7.13 9.07
N ASN A 36 -1.05 7.37 9.32
CA ASN A 36 -1.69 7.08 10.60
C ASN A 36 -1.66 5.58 10.92
N LEU A 37 -1.84 4.71 9.92
CA LEU A 37 -1.65 3.28 10.07
C LEU A 37 -0.21 2.95 10.45
N LEU A 38 0.77 3.44 9.68
CA LEU A 38 2.20 3.17 9.90
C LEU A 38 2.70 3.61 11.29
N LYS A 39 2.14 4.71 11.82
CA LYS A 39 2.40 5.18 13.19
C LYS A 39 1.78 4.32 14.29
N LYS A 40 0.77 3.50 13.97
CA LYS A 40 0.20 2.50 14.89
C LYS A 40 0.90 1.16 14.74
N VAL A 41 1.06 0.71 13.49
CA VAL A 41 1.68 -0.55 13.08
C VAL A 41 2.44 -0.32 11.76
N ASN A 42 3.76 -0.48 11.77
CA ASN A 42 4.59 -0.29 10.57
C ASN A 42 4.43 -1.48 9.61
N GLY A 43 3.32 -1.47 8.86
CA GLY A 43 2.87 -2.56 8.01
C GLY A 43 2.17 -3.69 8.77
N LEU A 44 1.64 -4.65 8.02
CA LEU A 44 0.92 -5.80 8.55
C LEU A 44 1.14 -7.00 7.62
N GLU A 45 1.26 -8.19 8.20
CA GLU A 45 1.15 -9.45 7.47
C GLU A 45 0.22 -10.38 8.26
N PHE A 46 -0.92 -10.76 7.66
CA PHE A 46 -1.92 -11.61 8.30
C PHE A 46 -2.73 -12.37 7.27
N ASN A 47 -2.78 -13.72 7.38
CA ASN A 47 -3.57 -14.60 6.51
C ASN A 47 -3.39 -14.33 5.00
N GLY A 48 -2.17 -14.00 4.58
CA GLY A 48 -1.85 -13.71 3.18
C GLY A 48 -2.20 -12.29 2.72
N LEU A 49 -2.75 -11.43 3.59
CA LEU A 49 -2.82 -9.99 3.37
C LEU A 49 -1.53 -9.35 3.88
N VAL A 50 -0.90 -8.54 3.03
CA VAL A 50 0.23 -7.67 3.35
C VAL A 50 -0.22 -6.23 3.19
N ILE A 51 -0.03 -5.42 4.23
CA ILE A 51 -0.04 -3.96 4.13
C ILE A 51 1.40 -3.52 4.22
N TYR A 52 1.85 -2.77 3.22
CA TYR A 52 3.27 -2.44 3.10
C TYR A 52 3.76 -1.63 4.29
N ASN A 53 4.98 -1.92 4.69
CA ASN A 53 5.67 -1.19 5.73
C ASN A 53 6.54 -0.09 5.14
N ALA A 54 7.04 0.78 6.01
CA ALA A 54 7.79 1.95 5.64
C ALA A 54 9.31 1.74 5.55
N LYS A 55 9.82 0.51 5.70
CA LYS A 55 11.26 0.26 5.65
C LYS A 55 11.74 0.36 4.20
N PRO A 56 12.66 1.28 3.86
CA PRO A 56 13.09 1.48 2.48
C PRO A 56 13.78 0.26 1.85
N ASN A 57 14.45 -0.56 2.68
CA ASN A 57 15.22 -1.73 2.24
C ASN A 57 14.43 -3.05 2.35
N ASP A 58 13.11 -2.99 2.56
CA ASP A 58 12.26 -4.17 2.56
C ASP A 58 11.71 -4.40 1.15
N GLU A 59 12.40 -5.25 0.38
CA GLU A 59 12.04 -5.53 -1.01
C GLU A 59 10.74 -6.34 -1.15
N ASN A 60 10.34 -7.08 -0.11
CA ASN A 60 9.19 -7.98 -0.18
C ASN A 60 7.90 -7.32 0.32
N ASN A 61 7.99 -6.58 1.43
CA ASN A 61 6.83 -6.01 2.12
C ASN A 61 6.95 -4.50 2.33
N GLY A 62 8.00 -3.85 1.82
CA GLY A 62 8.20 -2.40 1.91
C GLY A 62 7.48 -1.64 0.81
N PHE A 63 6.98 -0.46 1.14
CA PHE A 63 6.19 0.37 0.23
C PHE A 63 6.94 0.72 -1.05
N ILE A 64 8.21 1.12 -0.93
CA ILE A 64 9.04 1.54 -2.06
C ILE A 64 9.29 0.34 -2.99
N GLY A 65 9.86 -0.75 -2.47
CA GLY A 65 10.16 -1.94 -3.27
C GLY A 65 8.92 -2.52 -3.95
N ALA A 66 7.79 -2.61 -3.22
CA ALA A 66 6.55 -3.08 -3.81
C ALA A 66 6.05 -2.18 -4.95
N ASN A 67 6.13 -0.86 -4.80
CA ASN A 67 5.70 0.06 -5.87
C ASN A 67 6.67 0.07 -7.06
N GLU A 68 7.97 -0.15 -6.84
CA GLU A 68 8.94 -0.33 -7.93
C GLU A 68 8.63 -1.60 -8.74
N ILE A 69 8.18 -2.68 -8.09
CA ILE A 69 7.78 -3.92 -8.76
C ILE A 69 6.45 -3.77 -9.48
N TRP A 70 5.40 -3.32 -8.78
CA TRP A 70 4.05 -3.35 -9.34
C TRP A 70 3.86 -2.29 -10.41
N ARG A 71 4.46 -1.11 -10.29
CA ARG A 71 4.32 -0.06 -11.31
C ARG A 71 5.13 -0.31 -12.58
N ASP A 72 6.00 -1.32 -12.61
CA ASP A 72 6.71 -1.75 -13.83
C ASP A 72 5.83 -2.61 -14.76
N ASN A 73 4.59 -2.94 -14.35
CA ASN A 73 3.66 -3.66 -15.21
C ASN A 73 3.08 -2.75 -16.31
N GLU A 74 2.75 -3.36 -17.45
CA GLU A 74 2.20 -2.71 -18.66
C GLU A 74 0.73 -2.23 -18.50
N TRP A 75 0.34 -1.74 -17.34
CA TRP A 75 -1.00 -1.16 -17.16
C TRP A 75 -1.02 0.28 -17.68
N ASP A 76 -2.09 0.66 -18.40
CA ASP A 76 -2.31 2.03 -18.88
C ASP A 76 -2.66 3.02 -17.73
N SER A 77 -2.65 2.57 -16.47
CA SER A 77 -3.13 3.33 -15.31
C SER A 77 -2.01 3.60 -14.30
N ASN A 78 -1.99 4.82 -13.75
CA ASN A 78 -0.99 5.24 -12.79
C ASN A 78 -1.44 4.91 -11.36
N TYR A 79 -1.04 3.74 -10.85
CA TYR A 79 -1.40 3.28 -9.50
C TYR A 79 -0.32 3.56 -8.46
N LEU A 80 -0.75 3.80 -7.21
CA LEU A 80 0.08 3.79 -6.01
C LEU A 80 -0.39 2.67 -5.08
N PHE A 81 0.42 1.65 -4.88
CA PHE A 81 0.06 0.44 -4.13
C PHE A 81 0.37 0.57 -2.64
N PHE A 82 -0.54 0.11 -1.79
CA PHE A 82 -0.39 0.14 -0.33
C PHE A 82 -0.37 -1.25 0.31
N GLY A 83 -0.79 -2.26 -0.42
CA GLY A 83 -0.77 -3.63 0.03
C GLY A 83 -1.21 -4.57 -1.06
N ASP A 84 -1.14 -5.85 -0.74
CA ASP A 84 -1.57 -6.91 -1.62
C ASP A 84 -1.97 -8.16 -0.84
N SER A 85 -2.68 -9.04 -1.52
CA SER A 85 -2.97 -10.38 -1.04
C SER A 85 -2.51 -11.41 -2.07
N ASN A 86 -2.78 -12.69 -1.81
CA ASN A 86 -2.58 -13.76 -2.79
C ASN A 86 -3.31 -13.50 -4.12
N ILE A 87 -4.45 -12.78 -4.09
CA ILE A 87 -5.35 -12.64 -5.25
C ILE A 87 -5.69 -11.19 -5.60
N SER A 88 -5.28 -10.21 -4.80
CA SER A 88 -5.65 -8.81 -5.03
C SER A 88 -4.49 -7.85 -4.79
N TRP A 89 -4.53 -6.69 -5.43
CA TRP A 89 -3.77 -5.49 -5.06
C TRP A 89 -4.71 -4.46 -4.44
N TYR A 90 -4.18 -3.63 -3.54
CA TYR A 90 -4.88 -2.51 -2.92
C TYR A 90 -4.12 -1.22 -3.20
N CYS A 91 -4.71 -0.31 -3.98
CA CYS A 91 -4.01 0.85 -4.51
C CYS A 91 -4.90 2.09 -4.60
N LEU A 92 -4.26 3.23 -4.84
CA LEU A 92 -4.89 4.45 -5.33
C LEU A 92 -4.69 4.53 -6.84
N ASP A 93 -5.76 4.71 -7.60
CA ASP A 93 -5.69 5.28 -8.95
C ASP A 93 -5.40 6.78 -8.81
N ILE A 94 -4.21 7.19 -9.24
CA ILE A 94 -3.75 8.58 -9.10
C ILE A 94 -4.51 9.50 -10.06
N ASP A 95 -4.87 9.01 -11.24
CA ASP A 95 -5.49 9.82 -12.29
C ASP A 95 -6.94 10.14 -11.94
N ASN A 96 -7.66 9.17 -11.36
CA ASN A 96 -9.06 9.32 -10.95
C ASN A 96 -9.24 9.66 -9.46
N TYR A 97 -8.15 9.58 -8.67
CA TYR A 97 -8.16 9.79 -7.22
C TYR A 97 -9.19 8.91 -6.48
N VAL A 98 -9.18 7.61 -6.80
CA VAL A 98 -10.06 6.59 -6.19
C VAL A 98 -9.25 5.42 -5.66
N PHE A 99 -9.61 4.92 -4.49
CA PHE A 99 -8.96 3.72 -3.92
C PHE A 99 -9.62 2.48 -4.50
N LEU A 100 -8.82 1.47 -4.86
CA LEU A 100 -9.27 0.31 -5.60
C LEU A 100 -8.75 -0.98 -4.98
N GLU A 101 -9.59 -2.02 -5.05
CA GLU A 101 -9.11 -3.40 -5.08
C GLU A 101 -9.01 -3.85 -6.53
N LEU A 102 -7.86 -4.39 -6.92
CA LEU A 102 -7.63 -4.96 -8.26
C LEU A 102 -7.40 -6.46 -8.16
N ASP A 103 -7.91 -7.25 -9.11
CA ASP A 103 -7.61 -8.68 -9.18
C ASP A 103 -6.16 -8.94 -9.66
N LYS A 104 -5.54 -9.98 -9.10
CA LYS A 104 -4.26 -10.49 -9.60
C LYS A 104 -4.50 -11.66 -10.56
N PRO A 105 -3.71 -11.77 -11.64
CA PRO A 105 -2.69 -10.81 -12.10
C PRO A 105 -3.26 -9.78 -13.10
N ARG A 106 -4.57 -9.75 -13.35
CA ARG A 106 -5.14 -9.07 -14.52
C ARG A 106 -5.29 -7.57 -14.33
N GLY A 107 -5.42 -7.10 -13.08
CA GLY A 107 -5.60 -5.68 -12.78
C GLY A 107 -7.01 -5.18 -13.03
N ASN A 108 -8.02 -6.06 -13.11
CA ASN A 108 -9.42 -5.66 -13.19
C ASN A 108 -9.86 -5.08 -11.86
N ILE A 109 -10.65 -4.00 -11.92
CA ILE A 109 -11.29 -3.42 -10.74
C ILE A 109 -12.26 -4.44 -10.15
N VAL A 110 -12.04 -4.80 -8.89
CA VAL A 110 -12.91 -5.64 -8.07
C VAL A 110 -13.87 -4.77 -7.28
N ASP A 111 -13.35 -3.70 -6.66
CA ASP A 111 -14.12 -2.78 -5.84
C ASP A 111 -13.48 -1.38 -5.81
N GLU A 112 -14.28 -0.37 -5.46
CA GLU A 112 -13.87 1.03 -5.33
C GLU A 112 -14.21 1.57 -3.94
N PHE A 113 -13.34 2.40 -3.39
CA PHE A 113 -13.46 2.93 -2.03
C PHE A 113 -13.23 4.43 -2.00
N ASN A 114 -13.89 5.10 -1.05
CA ASN A 114 -13.77 6.55 -0.89
C ASN A 114 -12.54 6.96 -0.09
N SER A 115 -11.91 6.03 0.63
CA SER A 115 -10.73 6.31 1.44
C SER A 115 -9.82 5.09 1.61
N PHE A 116 -8.58 5.34 2.02
CA PHE A 116 -7.64 4.27 2.34
C PHE A 116 -8.14 3.42 3.51
N ASP A 117 -8.70 4.05 4.54
CA ASP A 117 -9.23 3.34 5.71
C ASP A 117 -10.38 2.41 5.31
N GLU A 118 -11.27 2.83 4.40
CA GLU A 118 -12.36 1.99 3.90
C GLU A 118 -11.81 0.74 3.18
N MET A 119 -10.88 0.94 2.24
CA MET A 119 -10.23 -0.13 1.48
C MET A 119 -9.56 -1.16 2.40
N ILE A 120 -8.73 -0.70 3.33
CA ILE A 120 -7.97 -1.59 4.22
C ILE A 120 -8.88 -2.28 5.24
N ASN A 121 -9.91 -1.61 5.76
CA ASN A 121 -10.87 -2.26 6.66
C ASN A 121 -11.66 -3.37 5.94
N THR A 122 -12.00 -3.19 4.67
CA THR A 122 -12.63 -4.23 3.85
C THR A 122 -11.66 -5.40 3.62
N ALA A 123 -10.41 -5.11 3.24
CA ALA A 123 -9.37 -6.12 3.07
C ALA A 123 -9.11 -6.93 4.35
N LEU A 124 -9.08 -6.28 5.52
CA LEU A 124 -8.90 -6.96 6.81
C LEU A 124 -10.07 -7.87 7.14
N LYS A 125 -11.30 -7.44 6.87
CA LYS A 125 -12.50 -8.25 7.12
C LYS A 125 -12.59 -9.49 6.23
N SER A 126 -12.00 -9.47 5.03
CA SER A 126 -12.03 -10.61 4.12
C SER A 126 -11.07 -11.73 4.52
N VAL A 127 -10.09 -11.45 5.40
CA VAL A 127 -9.08 -12.40 5.86
C VAL A 127 -9.21 -12.83 7.33
N LEU A 128 -10.21 -12.31 8.05
CA LEU A 128 -10.56 -12.66 9.44
C LEU A 128 -11.51 -13.87 9.50
#